data_AF-A0A924YFF1-F1
#
_entry.id   AF-A0A924YFF1-F1
#
_cell.length_a   1.000
_cell.length_b   1.000
_cell.length_c   1.000
_cell.angle_alpha   90.00
_cell.angle_beta   90.00
_cell.angle_gamma   90.00
#
_symmetry.space_group_name_H-M   'P 1'
#
loop_
_entity.id
_entity.type
_entity.pdbx_description
1 polymer ?
#
loop_
_entity_poly.entity_id
_entity_poly.type
_entity_poly.pdbx_seq_one_letter_code
_entity_poly.pdbx_strand_id
1 'polypeptide(L)'
;GDHTDLIQMRVTNLSPQSPHNYREFNVTLFCDGMGMDALRWGIPTNPTLGCGSTIRAPFLYTANGDGYNFTVTLPQDNVFNVDFTSQLAARYVRYTLLATVAA
;
A
#
# COMPACT_ATOMS: atom_id res chain seq x y z
N GLY A 1 6.57 4.01 15.73
CA GLY A 1 6.21 3.28 14.49
C GLY A 1 7.48 3.01 13.73
N ASP A 2 7.62 1.80 13.21
CA ASP A 2 8.76 1.22 12.48
C ASP A 2 8.82 1.64 10.99
N HIS A 3 8.14 2.71 10.63
CA HIS A 3 8.12 3.35 9.29
C HIS A 3 7.66 2.43 8.14
N THR A 4 7.18 1.23 8.46
CA THR A 4 6.79 0.21 7.49
C THR A 4 5.49 -0.44 7.94
N ASP A 5 4.47 -0.40 7.08
CA ASP A 5 3.19 -1.05 7.31
C ASP A 5 2.99 -2.19 6.31
N LEU A 6 2.44 -3.32 6.77
CA LEU A 6 1.99 -4.43 5.92
C LEU A 6 0.47 -4.38 5.77
N ILE A 7 -0.01 -4.24 4.53
CA ILE A 7 -1.43 -4.25 4.18
C ILE A 7 -1.75 -5.59 3.50
N GLN A 8 -2.64 -6.37 4.10
CA GLN A 8 -3.15 -7.59 3.48
C GLN A 8 -4.53 -7.35 2.89
N MET A 9 -4.67 -7.51 1.57
CA MET A 9 -5.94 -7.47 0.88
C MET A 9 -6.46 -8.90 0.65
N ARG A 10 -7.72 -9.16 0.98
CA ARG A 10 -8.38 -10.45 0.68
C ARG A 10 -9.65 -10.20 -0.11
N VAL A 11 -9.91 -11.08 -1.07
CA VAL A 11 -11.12 -11.04 -1.90
C VAL A 11 -12.02 -12.19 -1.47
N THR A 12 -13.25 -11.86 -1.08
CA THR A 12 -14.29 -12.85 -0.78
C THR A 12 -15.04 -13.25 -2.05
N ASN A 13 -15.74 -14.40 -2.01
CA ASN A 13 -16.56 -14.90 -3.12
C ASN A 13 -15.79 -15.26 -4.39
N LEU A 14 -14.57 -15.77 -4.23
CA LEU A 14 -13.93 -16.59 -5.26
C LEU A 14 -14.34 -18.06 -5.06
N SER A 15 -14.49 -18.81 -6.13
CA SER A 15 -14.78 -20.25 -6.10
C SER A 15 -13.69 -21.06 -6.79
N PRO A 16 -13.53 -22.37 -6.51
CA PRO A 16 -12.57 -23.21 -7.23
C PRO A 16 -12.77 -23.26 -8.75
N GLN A 17 -14.01 -23.05 -9.22
CA GLN A 17 -14.38 -23.19 -10.62
C GLN A 17 -14.35 -21.86 -11.38
N SER A 18 -13.93 -21.94 -12.64
CA SER A 18 -14.07 -20.85 -13.63
C SER A 18 -15.56 -20.49 -13.83
N PRO A 19 -15.92 -19.21 -14.07
CA PRO A 19 -15.02 -18.04 -14.20
C PRO A 19 -14.75 -17.31 -12.89
N HIS A 20 -15.27 -17.79 -11.76
CA HIS A 20 -15.21 -17.07 -10.48
C HIS A 20 -14.00 -17.44 -9.63
N ASN A 21 -13.05 -18.18 -10.17
CA ASN A 21 -11.78 -18.55 -9.52
C ASN A 21 -10.69 -17.48 -9.65
N TYR A 22 -10.94 -16.43 -10.43
CA TYR A 22 -10.00 -15.35 -10.67
C TYR A 22 -10.72 -14.01 -10.66
N ARG A 23 -10.11 -13.01 -10.01
CA ARG A 23 -10.48 -11.59 -10.14
C ARG A 23 -9.25 -10.74 -10.12
N GLU A 24 -9.30 -9.64 -10.85
CA GLU A 24 -8.21 -8.67 -10.89
C GLU A 24 -8.72 -7.31 -10.41
N PHE A 25 -7.89 -6.63 -9.62
CA PHE A 25 -8.19 -5.31 -9.10
C PHE A 25 -7.10 -4.32 -9.47
N ASN A 26 -7.50 -3.11 -9.84
CA ASN A 26 -6.61 -1.96 -9.85
C ASN A 26 -6.58 -1.40 -8.42
N VAL A 27 -5.40 -1.43 -7.81
CA VAL A 27 -5.15 -0.92 -6.48
C VAL A 27 -4.36 0.38 -6.60
N THR A 28 -4.86 1.46 -6.01
CA THR A 28 -4.25 2.78 -6.01
C THR A 28 -4.06 3.24 -4.56
N LEU A 29 -2.87 3.72 -4.22
CA LEU A 29 -2.63 4.32 -2.90
C LEU A 29 -2.71 5.84 -3.01
N PHE A 30 -3.71 6.45 -2.37
CA PHE A 30 -3.80 7.89 -2.22
C PHE A 30 -3.16 8.31 -0.91
N CYS A 31 -2.44 9.43 -0.92
CA CYS A 31 -1.77 9.95 0.27
C CYS A 31 -2.10 11.42 0.46
N ASP A 32 -2.06 11.86 1.72
CA ASP A 32 -2.17 13.25 2.13
C ASP A 32 -1.25 13.51 3.33
N GLY A 33 -0.77 14.74 3.47
CA GLY A 33 0.12 15.17 4.56
C GLY A 33 1.58 15.39 4.16
N MET A 34 2.40 15.73 5.15
CA MET A 34 3.79 16.13 4.96
C MET A 34 4.71 14.92 4.81
N GLY A 35 5.45 14.85 3.71
CA GLY A 35 6.39 13.77 3.41
C GLY A 35 5.84 12.67 2.51
N MET A 36 4.66 12.86 1.90
CA MET A 36 4.05 11.89 0.97
C MET A 36 4.95 11.59 -0.25
N ASP A 37 5.77 12.55 -0.69
CA ASP A 37 6.69 12.36 -1.82
C ASP A 37 7.78 11.33 -1.53
N ALA A 38 8.11 11.12 -0.26
CA ALA A 38 9.06 10.11 0.18
C ALA A 38 8.40 8.72 0.32
N LEU A 39 7.08 8.64 0.55
CA LEU A 39 6.38 7.38 0.77
C LEU A 39 6.52 6.46 -0.45
N ARG A 40 6.89 5.21 -0.21
CA ARG A 40 6.93 4.14 -1.22
C ARG A 40 6.00 3.01 -0.84
N TRP A 41 5.37 2.40 -1.82
CA TRP A 41 4.51 1.25 -1.61
C TRP A 41 4.59 0.25 -2.75
N GLY A 42 3.96 -0.90 -2.58
CA GLY A 42 3.88 -1.93 -3.61
C GLY A 42 4.06 -3.33 -3.04
N ILE A 43 4.62 -4.24 -3.83
CA ILE A 43 4.89 -5.60 -3.38
C ILE A 43 5.93 -5.61 -2.25
N PRO A 44 5.83 -6.51 -1.24
CA PRO A 44 6.65 -6.44 -0.05
C PRO A 44 8.16 -6.54 -0.29
N THR A 45 8.58 -7.22 -1.35
CA THR A 45 9.98 -7.41 -1.68
C THR A 45 10.62 -6.18 -2.33
N ASN A 46 9.82 -5.26 -2.90
CA ASN A 46 10.31 -4.09 -3.61
C ASN A 46 9.25 -2.98 -3.72
N PRO A 47 8.93 -2.27 -2.62
CA PRO A 47 7.99 -1.16 -2.66
C PRO A 47 8.65 0.06 -3.31
N THR A 48 8.32 0.33 -4.57
CA THR A 48 8.91 1.43 -5.37
C THR A 48 7.89 2.44 -5.85
N LEU A 49 6.60 2.16 -5.71
CA LEU A 49 5.53 3.00 -6.21
C LEU A 49 5.33 4.20 -5.30
N GLY A 50 5.10 5.37 -5.88
CA GLY A 50 4.74 6.57 -5.13
C GLY A 50 3.23 6.66 -4.87
N CYS A 51 2.84 7.68 -4.11
CA CYS A 51 1.43 8.06 -3.97
C CYS A 51 0.78 8.35 -5.34
N GLY A 52 -0.48 7.97 -5.51
CA GLY A 52 -1.25 8.08 -6.76
C GLY A 52 -0.94 7.02 -7.82
N SER A 53 0.12 6.22 -7.63
CA SER A 53 0.41 5.09 -8.51
C SER A 53 -0.66 4.01 -8.39
N THR A 54 -0.81 3.19 -9.44
CA THR A 54 -1.77 2.08 -9.49
C THR A 54 -1.05 0.79 -9.87
N ILE A 55 -1.35 -0.30 -9.17
CA ILE A 55 -0.89 -1.65 -9.51
C ILE A 55 -2.08 -2.55 -9.81
N ARG A 56 -1.90 -3.47 -10.75
CA ARG A 56 -2.87 -4.50 -11.09
C ARG A 56 -2.58 -5.74 -10.26
N ALA A 57 -3.52 -6.10 -9.39
CA ALA A 57 -3.39 -7.17 -8.41
C ALA A 57 -4.29 -8.37 -8.77
N PRO A 58 -3.71 -9.50 -9.20
CA PRO A 58 -4.46 -10.72 -9.47
C PRO A 58 -4.78 -11.46 -8.17
N PHE A 59 -6.04 -11.89 -8.03
CA PHE A 59 -6.50 -12.75 -6.94
C PHE A 59 -7.02 -14.05 -7.53
N LEU A 60 -6.38 -15.14 -7.15
CA LEU A 60 -6.80 -16.50 -7.47
C LEU A 60 -7.46 -17.12 -6.25
N TYR A 61 -8.46 -17.96 -6.47
CA TYR A 61 -9.00 -18.80 -5.41
C TYR A 61 -7.88 -19.67 -4.84
N THR A 62 -7.64 -19.55 -3.53
CA THR A 62 -6.86 -20.52 -2.77
C THR A 62 -7.73 -21.07 -1.66
N ALA A 63 -7.64 -22.37 -1.38
CA ALA A 63 -8.42 -23.02 -0.32
C ALA A 63 -8.11 -22.43 1.07
N ASN A 64 -6.95 -21.78 1.22
CA ASN A 64 -6.47 -21.18 2.46
C ASN A 64 -6.77 -19.67 2.55
N GLY A 65 -7.35 -19.07 1.50
CA GLY A 65 -7.73 -17.66 1.48
C GLY A 65 -6.53 -16.71 1.53
N ASP A 66 -5.46 -17.05 0.81
CA ASP A 66 -4.23 -16.25 0.79
C ASP A 66 -4.54 -14.84 0.25
N GLY A 67 -4.15 -13.83 1.03
CA GLY A 67 -4.30 -12.44 0.66
C GLY A 67 -3.14 -11.93 -0.20
N TYR A 68 -3.39 -10.88 -0.97
CA TYR A 68 -2.33 -10.14 -1.63
C TYR A 68 -1.75 -9.14 -0.63
N ASN A 69 -0.46 -9.26 -0.34
CA ASN A 69 0.22 -8.38 0.59
C ASN A 69 0.83 -7.19 -0.16
N PHE A 70 0.69 -6.01 0.43
CA PHE A 70 1.39 -4.79 0.03
C PHE A 70 2.17 -4.26 1.23
N THR A 71 3.29 -3.62 0.96
CA THR A 71 4.03 -2.89 1.98
C THR A 71 3.98 -1.41 1.68
N VAL A 72 3.81 -0.59 2.70
CA VAL A 72 3.94 0.86 2.66
C VAL A 72 5.14 1.23 3.52
N THR A 73 6.12 1.92 2.95
CA THR A 73 7.32 2.38 3.64
C THR A 73 7.44 3.88 3.55
N LEU A 74 7.87 4.50 4.64
CA LEU A 74 8.32 5.89 4.65
C LEU A 74 9.84 5.86 4.88
N PRO A 75 10.65 6.00 3.81
CA PRO A 75 12.10 6.05 3.95
C PRO A 75 12.49 7.15 4.93
N GLN A 76 13.34 6.83 5.91
CA GLN A 76 14.00 7.86 6.67
C GLN A 76 14.99 8.55 5.73
N ASP A 77 14.68 9.76 5.27
CA ASP A 77 15.76 10.69 4.98
C ASP A 77 16.50 10.89 6.30
N ASN A 78 17.79 10.53 6.32
CA ASN A 78 18.67 10.64 7.47
C ASN A 78 18.35 11.88 8.32
N VAL A 79 18.05 11.63 9.60
CA VAL A 79 17.99 12.56 10.73
C VAL A 79 18.39 14.00 10.37
N PHE A 80 17.40 14.84 10.12
CA PHE A 80 17.62 16.29 10.18
C PHE A 80 17.47 16.69 11.66
N ASN A 81 18.59 16.80 12.36
CA ASN A 81 18.64 17.53 13.62
C ASN A 81 18.44 19.02 13.27
N VAL A 82 17.20 19.51 13.31
CA VAL A 82 16.94 20.96 13.39
C VAL A 82 16.58 21.30 14.83
N ASP A 83 17.32 22.28 15.32
CA ASP A 83 17.31 22.84 16.66
C ASP A 83 15.91 23.15 17.22
N PHE A 84 15.75 22.92 18.53
CA PHE A 84 14.49 23.08 19.27
C PHE A 84 14.15 24.56 19.46
N THR A 85 13.49 25.21 18.51
CA THR A 85 12.63 26.37 18.79
C THR A 85 11.56 26.53 17.70
N SER A 86 10.31 26.28 18.08
CA SER A 86 9.05 26.45 17.31
C SER A 86 8.69 25.34 16.30
N GLN A 87 7.60 24.62 16.63
CA GLN A 87 6.77 23.79 15.74
C GLN A 87 7.38 22.47 15.22
N LEU A 88 7.24 21.43 16.04
CA LEU A 88 7.31 20.03 15.62
C LEU A 88 6.21 19.74 14.57
N ALA A 89 6.48 20.07 13.31
CA ALA A 89 5.74 19.54 12.17
C ALA A 89 6.11 18.05 12.07
N ALA A 90 5.47 17.20 12.88
CA ALA A 90 5.61 15.76 12.73
C ALA A 90 5.31 15.42 11.26
N ARG A 91 6.28 14.84 10.54
CA ARG A 91 6.02 14.26 9.22
C ARG A 91 4.97 13.17 9.45
N TYR A 92 3.75 13.41 9.00
CA TYR A 92 2.66 12.45 9.02
C TYR A 92 2.14 12.31 7.60
N VAL A 93 1.95 11.07 7.17
CA VAL A 93 1.32 10.75 5.90
C VAL A 93 0.10 9.90 6.22
N ARG A 94 -1.08 10.39 5.84
CA ARG A 94 -2.30 9.60 5.81
C ARG A 94 -2.37 8.95 4.45
N TYR A 95 -2.70 7.67 4.41
CA TYR A 95 -2.87 6.96 3.15
C TYR A 95 -4.19 6.20 3.11
N THR A 96 -4.73 6.05 1.92
CA THR A 96 -5.97 5.32 1.63
C THR A 96 -5.73 4.42 0.43
N LEU A 97 -5.98 3.13 0.60
CA LEU A 97 -5.89 2.15 -0.47
C LEU A 97 -7.26 2.01 -1.14
N LEU A 98 -7.36 2.36 -2.41
CA LEU A 98 -8.55 2.17 -3.22
C LEU A 98 -8.36 0.95 -4.12
N ALA A 99 -9.24 -0.03 -4.01
CA ALA A 99 -9.30 -1.16 -4.94
C ALA A 99 -10.55 -1.07 -5.81
N THR A 100 -10.38 -1.14 -7.12
CA THR A 100 -11.46 -1.16 -8.12
C THR A 100 -11.32 -2.40 -8.99
N VAL A 101 -12.44 -2.95 -9.48
CA VAL A 101 -12.39 -4.10 -10.40
C VAL A 101 -11.66 -3.68 -11.67
N ALA A 102 -10.64 -4.44 -12.08
CA ALA A 102 -9.95 -4.18 -13.33
C ALA A 102 -10.88 -4.52 -14.51
N ALA A 103 -10.97 -3.59 -15.47
CA ALA A 103 -11.69 -3.79 -16.74
C ALA A 103 -10.89 -4.65 -17.71
#